data_AF-A0A261R8D8-F1
#
_entry.id   AF-A0A261R8D8-F1
#
_cell.length_a   1.000
_cell.length_b   1.000
_cell.length_c   1.000
_cell.angle_alpha   90.00
_cell.angle_beta   90.00
_cell.angle_gamma   90.00
#
_symmetry.space_group_name_H-M   'P 1'
#
loop_
_entity.id
_entity.type
_entity.pdbx_description
1 polymer ?
#
loop_
_entity_poly.entity_id
_entity_poly.type
_entity_poly.pdbx_seq_one_letter_code
_entity_poly.pdbx_strand_id
1 'polypeptide(L)'
;MEFTNTFHVPLPLEEAWQLMLDVPRILPCLPGARLTEVLGDDRYKGSVSVRLGPIRLSFDGEAALVRRDEARHIAWLEGSGTDAKGRGSARSEFSFALTPAADGTQVTVTTQLALSGSVAQYGRGSGMIAEVAAQILGQFERNLAQSLALDDGVMADAAAPAMTAMTGEGGASAPAATAPRANATASAGGPAVTPNPHTGSVPAQGVDAQAVLLQAQAVLSQAQAVLALAQSLMVQGRQRAAGGAAPAAELNMLSIGAKAMWARLRYGLAGLFGRRP
;
A
#
# COMPACT_ATOMS: atom_id res chain seq x y z
N MET A 1 17.61 -11.25 8.52
CA MET A 1 17.39 -11.86 7.19
C MET A 1 17.79 -10.86 6.13
N GLU A 2 18.13 -11.31 4.93
CA GLU A 2 18.61 -10.45 3.85
C GLU A 2 17.89 -10.80 2.55
N PHE A 3 17.56 -9.80 1.75
CA PHE A 3 16.97 -9.96 0.43
C PHE A 3 17.36 -8.78 -0.47
N THR A 4 17.35 -9.04 -1.79
CA THR A 4 17.67 -8.06 -2.82
C THR A 4 16.53 -7.97 -3.81
N ASN A 5 16.17 -6.74 -4.19
CA ASN A 5 15.16 -6.45 -5.18
C ASN A 5 15.67 -5.42 -6.17
N THR A 6 15.11 -5.41 -7.37
CA THR A 6 15.42 -4.43 -8.40
C THR A 6 14.14 -3.78 -8.91
N PHE A 7 14.24 -2.53 -9.34
CA PHE A 7 13.16 -1.79 -9.99
C PHE A 7 13.73 -0.74 -10.94
N HIS A 8 12.94 -0.30 -11.92
CA HIS A 8 13.37 0.64 -12.95
C HIS A 8 12.91 2.08 -12.66
N VAL A 9 13.73 3.07 -13.01
CA VAL A 9 13.40 4.50 -12.96
C VAL A 9 13.56 5.07 -14.38
N PRO A 10 12.51 5.68 -14.96
CA PRO A 10 12.55 6.20 -16.33
C PRO A 10 13.26 7.57 -16.42
N LEU A 11 14.45 7.68 -15.82
CA LEU A 11 15.29 8.87 -15.83
C LEU A 11 16.76 8.47 -16.11
N PRO A 12 17.57 9.38 -16.69
CA PRO A 12 19.01 9.21 -16.77
C PRO A 12 19.64 9.01 -15.38
N LEU A 13 20.80 8.34 -15.32
CA LEU A 13 21.46 7.94 -14.07
C LEU A 13 21.57 9.08 -13.05
N GLU A 14 22.03 10.25 -13.48
CA GLU A 14 22.29 11.35 -12.57
C GLU A 14 20.99 11.96 -12.03
N GLU A 15 19.97 12.11 -12.86
CA GLU A 15 18.66 12.60 -12.43
C GLU A 15 17.96 11.61 -11.49
N ALA A 16 18.04 10.31 -11.81
CA ALA A 16 17.56 9.24 -10.95
C ALA A 16 18.28 9.24 -9.59
N TRP A 17 19.59 9.50 -9.57
CA TRP A 17 20.36 9.58 -8.34
C TRP A 17 19.92 10.73 -7.44
N GLN A 18 19.79 11.93 -7.99
CA GLN A 18 19.31 13.10 -7.24
C GLN A 18 17.88 12.87 -6.72
N LEU A 19 17.01 12.28 -7.55
CA LEU A 19 15.64 11.93 -7.15
C LEU A 19 15.62 10.92 -6.00
N MET A 20 16.42 9.85 -6.08
CA MET A 20 16.47 8.80 -5.05
C MET A 20 17.01 9.28 -3.70
N LEU A 21 17.81 10.36 -3.69
CA LEU A 21 18.28 11.01 -2.47
C LEU A 21 17.24 11.96 -1.85
N ASP A 22 16.23 12.40 -2.62
CA ASP A 22 15.14 13.25 -2.16
C ASP A 22 14.00 12.41 -1.54
N VAL A 23 14.20 12.00 -0.29
CA VAL A 23 13.24 11.18 0.46
C VAL A 23 11.84 11.80 0.50
N PRO A 24 11.64 13.10 0.81
CA PRO A 24 10.32 13.72 0.77
C PRO A 24 9.62 13.61 -0.59
N ARG A 25 10.36 13.68 -1.70
CA ARG A 25 9.79 13.55 -3.05
C ARG A 25 9.41 12.12 -3.41
N ILE A 26 10.21 11.12 -3.06
CA ILE A 26 9.94 9.72 -3.44
C ILE A 26 8.98 9.00 -2.49
N LEU A 27 8.93 9.38 -1.21
CA LEU A 27 8.18 8.65 -0.20
C LEU A 27 6.67 8.55 -0.48
N PRO A 28 5.99 9.57 -1.04
CA PRO A 28 4.59 9.45 -1.46
C PRO A 28 4.32 8.34 -2.49
N CYS A 29 5.33 7.94 -3.27
CA CYS A 29 5.21 6.85 -4.23
C CYS A 29 5.26 5.47 -3.56
N LEU A 30 5.76 5.36 -2.31
CA LEU A 30 5.84 4.10 -1.58
C LEU A 30 4.46 3.71 -1.00
N PRO A 31 3.87 2.59 -1.42
CA PRO A 31 2.54 2.21 -0.95
C PRO A 31 2.53 1.91 0.54
N GLY A 32 1.64 2.58 1.27
CA GLY A 32 1.49 2.41 2.71
C GLY A 32 2.53 3.15 3.55
N ALA A 33 3.49 3.85 2.94
CA ALA A 33 4.39 4.75 3.64
C ALA A 33 3.75 6.13 3.83
N ARG A 34 4.10 6.80 4.93
CA ARG A 34 3.74 8.18 5.21
C ARG A 34 4.89 8.85 5.96
N LEU A 35 5.32 10.01 5.47
CA LEU A 35 6.24 10.88 6.18
C LEU A 35 5.45 11.69 7.21
N THR A 36 5.89 11.68 8.46
CA THR A 36 5.24 12.43 9.54
C THR A 36 6.05 13.66 9.93
N GLU A 37 7.39 13.57 9.90
CA GLU A 37 8.27 14.67 10.28
C GLU A 37 9.61 14.54 9.55
N VAL A 38 10.17 15.66 9.07
CA VAL A 38 11.57 15.75 8.62
C VAL A 38 12.36 16.31 9.79
N LEU A 39 13.29 15.52 10.33
CA LEU A 39 14.04 15.87 11.53
C LEU A 39 15.30 16.70 11.23
N GLY A 40 15.70 16.81 9.96
CA GLY A 40 17.01 17.34 9.55
C GLY A 40 18.10 16.26 9.58
N ASP A 41 19.30 16.61 9.12
CA ASP A 41 20.47 15.71 9.09
C ASP A 41 20.19 14.34 8.45
N ASP A 42 19.43 14.36 7.35
CA ASP A 42 18.93 13.17 6.64
C ASP A 42 18.16 12.16 7.50
N ARG A 43 17.49 12.65 8.55
CA ARG A 43 16.61 11.85 9.42
C ARG A 43 15.15 12.18 9.17
N TYR A 44 14.34 11.12 9.17
CA TYR A 44 12.93 11.18 8.84
C TYR A 44 12.13 10.35 9.83
N LYS A 45 10.99 10.86 10.30
CA LYS A 45 9.98 10.04 10.97
C LYS A 45 8.85 9.73 10.01
N GLY A 46 8.33 8.52 10.14
CA GLY A 46 7.21 8.11 9.34
C GLY A 46 6.52 6.87 9.88
N SER A 47 5.52 6.44 9.13
CA SER A 47 4.81 5.20 9.37
C SER A 47 4.76 4.38 8.09
N VAL A 48 4.88 3.06 8.19
CA VAL A 48 4.74 2.14 7.05
C VAL A 48 3.71 1.07 7.39
N SER A 49 2.66 0.97 6.58
CA SER A 49 1.58 0.00 6.73
C SER A 49 1.59 -1.02 5.62
N VAL A 50 1.80 -2.29 5.97
CA VAL A 50 1.88 -3.41 5.02
C VAL A 50 0.83 -4.47 5.33
N ARG A 51 0.43 -5.22 4.30
CA ARG A 51 -0.43 -6.39 4.43
C ARG A 51 0.36 -7.66 4.19
N LEU A 52 0.33 -8.56 5.17
CA LEU A 52 0.91 -9.90 5.14
C LEU A 52 -0.24 -10.90 5.21
N GLY A 53 -0.74 -11.32 4.05
CA GLY A 53 -1.95 -12.15 3.96
C GLY A 53 -3.16 -11.49 4.67
N PRO A 54 -3.82 -12.17 5.62
CA PRO A 54 -4.95 -11.60 6.36
C PRO A 54 -4.53 -10.56 7.41
N ILE A 55 -3.22 -10.42 7.68
CA ILE A 55 -2.71 -9.57 8.75
C ILE A 55 -2.27 -8.21 8.19
N ARG A 56 -2.72 -7.14 8.84
CA ARG A 56 -2.18 -5.79 8.62
C ARG A 56 -1.15 -5.47 9.70
N LEU A 57 0.04 -5.06 9.30
CA LEU A 57 1.07 -4.49 10.18
C LEU A 57 1.19 -2.99 9.90
N SER A 58 1.49 -2.21 10.93
CA SER A 58 1.74 -0.78 10.80
C SER A 58 2.86 -0.41 11.75
N PHE A 59 3.99 0.03 11.19
CA PHE A 59 5.18 0.37 11.95
C PHE A 59 5.35 1.88 11.97
N ASP A 60 5.43 2.45 13.17
CA ASP A 60 5.83 3.84 13.38
C ASP A 60 7.32 3.88 13.74
N GLY A 61 8.07 4.74 13.07
CA GLY A 61 9.53 4.66 13.13
C GLY A 61 10.30 5.84 12.56
N GLU A 62 11.61 5.66 12.55
CA GLU A 62 12.60 6.60 12.04
C GLU A 62 13.47 5.94 10.97
N ALA A 63 13.88 6.72 9.97
CA ALA A 63 14.86 6.35 8.98
C ALA A 63 15.95 7.42 8.88
N ALA A 64 17.18 7.01 8.58
CA ALA A 64 18.33 7.89 8.44
C ALA A 64 19.19 7.46 7.25
N LEU A 65 19.64 8.41 6.44
CA LEU A 65 20.65 8.17 5.42
C LEU A 65 22.03 8.29 6.06
N VAL A 66 22.75 7.17 6.17
CA VAL A 66 23.97 7.08 6.98
C VAL A 66 25.25 7.21 6.15
N ARG A 67 25.19 6.94 4.84
CA ARG A 67 26.33 7.05 3.93
C ARG A 67 25.88 7.23 2.50
N ARG A 68 26.67 7.97 1.71
CA ARG A 68 26.54 8.12 0.26
C ARG A 68 27.90 7.96 -0.40
N ASP A 69 27.92 7.32 -1.55
CA ASP A 69 29.05 7.24 -2.47
C ASP A 69 28.54 7.72 -3.83
N GLU A 70 28.75 9.01 -4.11
CA GLU A 70 28.28 9.65 -5.35
C GLU A 70 28.99 9.12 -6.59
N ALA A 71 30.25 8.71 -6.47
CA ALA A 71 31.03 8.20 -7.60
C ALA A 71 30.54 6.81 -8.05
N ARG A 72 29.97 6.03 -7.14
CA ARG A 72 29.43 4.70 -7.42
C ARG A 72 27.90 4.67 -7.47
N HIS A 73 27.25 5.80 -7.21
CA HIS A 73 25.80 5.95 -7.07
C HIS A 73 25.21 4.92 -6.08
N ILE A 74 25.82 4.81 -4.90
CA ILE A 74 25.39 3.92 -3.81
C ILE A 74 25.09 4.72 -2.55
N ALA A 75 23.95 4.46 -1.92
CA ALA A 75 23.57 5.04 -0.65
C ALA A 75 23.19 3.95 0.36
N TRP A 76 23.44 4.20 1.65
CA TRP A 76 23.11 3.31 2.76
C TRP A 76 22.23 4.03 3.77
N LEU A 77 21.19 3.34 4.22
CA LEU A 77 20.17 3.85 5.10
C LEU A 77 19.94 2.89 6.25
N GLU A 78 19.63 3.44 7.40
CA GLU A 78 19.14 2.71 8.56
C GLU A 78 17.69 3.07 8.83
N GLY A 79 16.92 2.09 9.30
CA GLY A 79 15.54 2.26 9.69
C GLY A 79 15.23 1.50 10.97
N SER A 80 14.32 2.02 11.78
CA SER A 80 13.76 1.30 12.91
C SER A 80 12.31 1.70 13.12
N GLY A 81 11.49 0.77 13.57
CA GLY A 81 10.09 1.04 13.85
C GLY A 81 9.44 0.00 14.74
N THR A 82 8.34 0.37 15.37
CA THR A 82 7.57 -0.49 16.27
C THR A 82 6.16 -0.64 15.73
N ASP A 83 5.61 -1.86 15.78
CA ASP A 83 4.22 -2.07 15.36
C ASP A 83 3.28 -1.31 16.31
N ALA A 84 2.39 -0.50 15.75
CA ALA A 84 1.46 0.36 16.51
C ALA A 84 0.57 -0.42 17.51
N LYS A 85 0.40 -1.73 17.31
CA LYS A 85 -0.35 -2.63 18.21
C LYS A 85 0.54 -3.36 19.22
N GLY A 86 1.82 -2.99 19.34
CA GLY A 86 2.76 -3.57 20.30
C GLY A 86 3.19 -5.01 19.99
N ARG A 87 3.00 -5.50 18.76
CA ARG A 87 3.34 -6.90 18.39
C ARG A 87 4.83 -7.14 18.19
N GLY A 88 5.66 -6.10 18.22
CA GLY A 88 7.12 -6.18 18.13
C GLY A 88 7.73 -5.03 17.36
N SER A 89 9.00 -5.13 17.03
CA SER A 89 9.77 -4.09 16.33
C SER A 89 10.51 -4.63 15.11
N ALA A 90 10.89 -3.70 14.23
CA ALA A 90 11.71 -3.91 13.06
C ALA A 90 12.92 -2.97 13.10
N ARG A 91 14.10 -3.48 12.74
CA ARG A 91 15.29 -2.69 12.45
C ARG A 91 15.83 -3.13 11.10
N SER A 92 16.18 -2.19 10.24
CA SER A 92 16.66 -2.44 8.89
C SER A 92 17.92 -1.65 8.59
N GLU A 93 18.83 -2.29 7.88
CA GLU A 93 19.91 -1.64 7.15
C GLU A 93 19.65 -1.93 5.68
N PHE A 94 19.61 -0.91 4.84
CA PHE A 94 19.42 -1.11 3.41
C PHE A 94 20.30 -0.20 2.58
N SER A 95 20.68 -0.66 1.41
CA SER A 95 21.43 0.12 0.43
C SER A 95 20.73 0.09 -0.91
N PHE A 96 20.81 1.20 -1.65
CA PHE A 96 20.44 1.22 -3.06
C PHE A 96 21.65 1.58 -3.92
N ALA A 97 21.80 0.89 -5.05
CA ALA A 97 22.82 1.12 -6.04
C ALA A 97 22.16 1.35 -7.41
N LEU A 98 22.57 2.40 -8.11
CA LEU A 98 22.03 2.74 -9.43
C LEU A 98 23.00 2.35 -10.53
N THR A 99 22.48 1.81 -11.62
CA THR A 99 23.25 1.49 -12.83
C THR A 99 22.49 1.95 -14.07
N PRO A 100 23.17 2.49 -15.10
CA PRO A 100 22.53 2.82 -16.38
C PRO A 100 21.82 1.62 -17.00
N ALA A 101 20.64 1.86 -17.58
CA ALA A 101 19.87 0.91 -18.37
C ALA A 101 19.50 1.53 -19.73
N ALA A 102 18.96 0.74 -20.66
CA ALA A 102 18.66 1.20 -22.01
C ALA A 102 17.56 2.30 -22.06
N ASP A 103 16.61 2.24 -21.13
CA ASP A 103 15.41 3.06 -21.05
C ASP A 103 15.33 3.88 -19.75
N GLY A 104 16.48 4.05 -19.07
CA GLY A 104 16.56 4.81 -17.82
C GLY A 104 17.64 4.26 -16.91
N THR A 105 17.27 4.00 -15.65
CA THR A 105 18.19 3.58 -14.60
C THR A 105 17.62 2.38 -13.86
N GLN A 106 18.44 1.33 -13.72
CA GLN A 106 18.13 0.20 -12.86
C GLN A 106 18.59 0.51 -11.44
N VAL A 107 17.68 0.40 -10.48
CA VAL A 107 17.98 0.50 -9.05
C VAL A 107 18.00 -0.90 -8.45
N THR A 108 19.08 -1.25 -7.75
CA THR A 108 19.20 -2.47 -6.96
C THR A 108 19.16 -2.12 -5.48
N VAL A 109 18.21 -2.68 -4.73
CA VAL A 109 18.05 -2.46 -3.29
C VAL A 109 18.41 -3.75 -2.55
N THR A 110 19.38 -3.68 -1.66
CA THR A 110 19.74 -4.77 -0.74
C THR A 110 19.28 -4.39 0.66
N THR A 111 18.51 -5.25 1.30
CA THR A 111 17.93 -4.98 2.62
C THR A 111 18.29 -6.09 3.58
N GLN A 112 18.88 -5.72 4.72
CA GLN A 112 19.00 -6.54 5.90
C GLN A 112 17.93 -6.12 6.91
N LEU A 113 17.04 -7.05 7.25
CA LEU A 113 15.92 -6.79 8.15
C LEU A 113 16.00 -7.72 9.38
N ALA A 114 15.92 -7.11 10.56
CA ALA A 114 15.81 -7.76 11.84
C ALA A 114 14.42 -7.48 12.43
N LEU A 115 13.71 -8.54 12.82
CA LEU A 115 12.39 -8.45 13.46
C LEU A 115 12.45 -9.05 14.86
N SER A 116 11.70 -8.47 15.79
CA SER A 116 11.58 -8.93 17.17
C SER A 116 10.12 -9.16 17.57
N GLY A 117 9.88 -9.86 18.68
CA GLY A 117 8.53 -10.09 19.21
C GLY A 117 7.68 -11.03 18.35
N SER A 118 6.35 -10.88 18.43
CA SER A 118 5.40 -11.72 17.69
C SER A 118 5.52 -11.56 16.18
N VAL A 119 5.90 -10.36 15.69
CA VAL A 119 6.10 -10.12 14.25
C VAL A 119 7.31 -10.85 13.66
N ALA A 120 8.29 -11.24 14.48
CA ALA A 120 9.45 -12.01 14.03
C ALA A 120 9.06 -13.37 13.42
N GLN A 121 7.89 -13.90 13.79
CA GLN A 121 7.35 -15.14 13.22
C GLN A 121 7.12 -15.04 11.71
N TYR A 122 6.80 -13.84 11.20
CA TYR A 122 6.57 -13.61 9.78
C TYR A 122 7.86 -13.60 8.96
N GLY A 123 9.03 -13.41 9.59
CA GLY A 123 10.33 -13.53 8.94
C GLY A 123 10.92 -14.95 9.00
N ARG A 124 10.32 -15.84 9.79
CA ARG A 124 10.71 -17.24 9.92
C ARG A 124 9.89 -18.10 8.94
N GLY A 125 10.31 -18.14 7.68
CA GLY A 125 9.79 -19.07 6.67
C GLY A 125 9.19 -18.43 5.41
N SER A 126 9.15 -19.24 4.34
CA SER A 126 8.52 -19.02 3.01
C SER A 126 8.89 -17.80 2.19
N GLY A 127 9.74 -16.88 2.66
CA GLY A 127 10.09 -15.69 1.87
C GLY A 127 8.97 -14.66 1.74
N MET A 128 7.89 -14.77 2.51
CA MET A 128 6.71 -13.88 2.43
C MET A 128 7.09 -12.39 2.53
N ILE A 129 8.06 -12.05 3.38
CA ILE A 129 8.52 -10.67 3.53
C ILE A 129 9.23 -10.18 2.26
N ALA A 130 10.05 -11.02 1.64
CA ALA A 130 10.73 -10.68 0.38
C ALA A 130 9.71 -10.54 -0.77
N GLU A 131 8.68 -11.38 -0.81
CA GLU A 131 7.58 -11.27 -1.79
C GLU A 131 6.81 -9.95 -1.63
N VAL A 132 6.47 -9.59 -0.39
CA VAL A 132 5.77 -8.33 -0.10
C VAL A 132 6.66 -7.12 -0.39
N ALA A 133 7.95 -7.19 -0.09
CA ALA A 133 8.91 -6.15 -0.46
C ALA A 133 8.99 -5.98 -1.99
N ALA A 134 9.03 -7.08 -2.75
CA ALA A 134 9.00 -7.06 -4.21
C ALA A 134 7.70 -6.41 -4.74
N GLN A 135 6.55 -6.74 -4.13
CA GLN A 135 5.27 -6.15 -4.51
C GLN A 135 5.23 -4.64 -4.22
N ILE A 136 5.77 -4.21 -3.07
CA ILE A 136 5.86 -2.79 -2.69
C ILE A 136 6.74 -2.04 -3.69
N LEU A 137 7.91 -2.58 -4.03
CA LEU A 137 8.85 -1.95 -4.97
C LEU A 137 8.29 -1.92 -6.40
N GLY A 138 7.60 -2.97 -6.84
CA GLY A 138 6.94 -2.96 -8.15
C GLY A 138 5.80 -1.94 -8.23
N GLN A 139 5.08 -1.68 -7.13
CA GLN A 139 4.09 -0.61 -7.10
C GLN A 139 4.73 0.78 -6.98
N PHE A 140 5.83 0.89 -6.23
CA PHE A 140 6.62 2.12 -6.15
C PHE A 140 7.11 2.55 -7.53
N GLU A 141 7.68 1.63 -8.31
CA GLU A 141 8.10 1.88 -9.70
C GLU A 141 6.97 2.48 -10.55
N ARG A 142 5.78 1.87 -10.51
CA ARG A 142 4.61 2.37 -11.25
C ARG A 142 4.18 3.77 -10.78
N ASN A 143 4.13 3.98 -9.46
CA ASN A 143 3.74 5.27 -8.89
C ASN A 143 4.76 6.37 -9.23
N LEU A 144 6.05 6.03 -9.19
CA LEU A 144 7.13 6.95 -9.51
C LEU A 144 7.08 7.35 -10.99
N ALA A 145 6.96 6.38 -11.90
CA ALA A 145 6.81 6.65 -13.32
C ALA A 145 5.58 7.53 -13.61
N GLN A 146 4.45 7.28 -12.93
CA GLN A 146 3.26 8.12 -13.05
C GLN A 146 3.49 9.54 -12.52
N SER A 147 4.17 9.69 -11.38
CA SER A 147 4.48 11.01 -10.81
C SER A 147 5.37 11.83 -11.75
N LEU A 148 6.40 11.20 -12.34
CA LEU A 148 7.30 11.85 -13.28
C LEU A 148 6.58 12.28 -14.57
N ALA A 149 5.70 11.43 -15.11
CA ALA A 149 4.91 11.77 -16.29
C ALA A 149 3.95 12.96 -16.06
N LEU A 150 3.46 13.14 -14.82
CA LEU A 150 2.65 14.30 -14.45
C LEU A 150 3.50 15.57 -14.36
N ASP A 151 4.72 15.49 -13.80
CA ASP A 151 5.66 16.61 -13.74
C ASP A 151 6.00 17.14 -15.16
N ASP A 152 6.24 16.21 -16.11
CA ASP A 152 6.51 16.55 -17.52
C ASP A 152 5.29 17.15 -18.23
N GLY A 153 4.10 16.62 -17.95
CA GLY A 153 2.84 17.10 -18.54
C GLY A 153 2.44 18.50 -18.07
N VAL A 154 2.76 18.87 -16.83
CA VAL A 154 2.50 20.22 -16.28
C VAL A 154 3.46 21.26 -16.85
N MET A 155 4.68 20.88 -17.24
CA MET A 155 5.62 21.76 -17.93
C MET A 155 5.26 21.99 -19.41
N ALA A 156 4.58 21.04 -20.07
CA ALA A 156 4.17 21.16 -21.47
C ALA A 156 2.94 22.07 -21.68
N ASP A 157 2.10 22.28 -20.66
CA ASP A 157 0.88 23.11 -20.75
C ASP A 157 1.11 24.57 -20.27
N ALA A 158 2.32 24.92 -19.85
CA ALA A 158 2.68 26.26 -19.37
C ALA A 158 3.22 27.20 -20.47
N ALA A 159 3.01 26.90 -21.75
CA ALA A 159 3.38 27.76 -22.88
C ALA A 159 2.20 28.63 -23.38
N ALA A 160 1.96 29.71 -22.62
CA ALA A 160 1.39 31.02 -22.98
C ALA A 160 -0.15 31.23 -23.05
N PRO A 161 -0.66 32.48 -22.82
CA PRO A 161 0.03 33.69 -22.38
C PRO A 161 -0.44 34.25 -21.02
N ALA A 162 0.49 34.99 -20.41
CA ALA A 162 0.32 35.79 -19.21
C ALA A 162 -0.76 36.87 -19.37
N MET A 163 -1.63 36.99 -18.37
CA MET A 163 -2.44 38.19 -18.13
C MET A 163 -1.91 38.90 -16.88
N THR A 164 -1.36 40.09 -17.15
CA THR A 164 -0.77 41.04 -16.22
C THR A 164 -1.83 41.72 -15.36
N ALA A 165 -1.75 41.55 -14.05
CA ALA A 165 -2.28 42.41 -12.99
C ALA A 165 -1.69 41.86 -11.67
N MET A 166 -1.20 42.59 -10.66
CA MET A 166 -1.17 44.01 -10.34
C MET A 166 -0.22 44.08 -9.13
N THR A 167 0.88 44.84 -9.20
CA THR A 167 1.75 45.11 -8.04
C THR A 167 1.27 46.36 -7.33
N GLY A 168 0.96 46.23 -6.04
CA GLY A 168 0.70 47.33 -5.12
C GLY A 168 1.53 47.14 -3.85
N GLU A 169 2.56 47.97 -3.70
CA GLU A 169 3.48 48.05 -2.56
C GLU A 169 2.88 48.81 -1.36
N GLY A 170 3.43 48.50 -0.18
CA GLY A 170 3.31 49.28 1.06
C GLY A 170 3.00 48.36 2.25
N GLY A 171 3.73 48.33 3.35
CA GLY A 171 4.87 49.08 3.84
C GLY A 171 5.00 48.77 5.35
N ALA A 172 6.23 48.48 5.78
CA ALA A 172 6.83 48.64 7.11
C ALA A 172 6.00 48.46 8.41
N SER A 173 6.44 47.54 9.29
CA SER A 173 7.20 47.87 10.53
C SER A 173 7.13 46.76 11.59
N ALA A 174 8.31 46.42 12.14
CA ALA A 174 8.49 45.74 13.44
C ALA A 174 8.27 46.76 14.60
N PRO A 175 8.11 46.38 15.89
CA PRO A 175 9.24 45.82 16.68
C PRO A 175 8.90 44.85 17.86
N ALA A 176 9.92 44.04 18.18
CA ALA A 176 10.51 43.69 19.49
C ALA A 176 9.72 43.17 20.72
N ALA A 177 10.42 42.23 21.39
CA ALA A 177 10.39 41.80 22.82
C ALA A 177 9.26 40.84 23.22
N THR A 178 9.42 39.78 24.02
CA THR A 178 10.32 39.56 25.18
C THR A 178 10.35 38.05 25.52
N ALA A 179 11.48 37.53 26.02
CA ALA A 179 11.56 36.23 26.70
C ALA A 179 10.86 36.29 28.09
N PRO A 180 10.48 35.14 28.68
CA PRO A 180 11.31 34.67 29.79
C PRO A 180 11.46 33.14 29.90
N ARG A 181 12.30 32.78 30.87
CA ARG A 181 12.98 31.52 31.15
C ARG A 181 12.19 30.61 32.11
N ALA A 182 12.43 29.30 31.96
CA ALA A 182 12.42 28.21 32.94
C ALA A 182 11.13 27.83 33.70
N ASN A 183 10.78 26.53 33.66
CA ASN A 183 10.95 25.69 34.85
C ASN A 183 11.03 24.19 34.52
N ALA A 184 11.86 23.49 35.28
CA ALA A 184 12.11 22.06 35.25
C ALA A 184 11.33 21.34 36.35
N THR A 185 10.96 20.06 36.14
CA THR A 185 10.75 18.94 37.12
C THR A 185 9.96 17.83 36.39
N ALA A 186 10.06 16.51 36.60
CA ALA A 186 10.80 15.60 37.48
C ALA A 186 10.63 14.18 36.84
N SER A 187 11.53 13.19 36.99
CA SER A 187 11.56 12.14 38.04
C SER A 187 11.41 10.71 37.47
N ALA A 188 12.15 9.79 38.11
CA ALA A 188 12.01 8.31 38.17
C ALA A 188 12.34 7.50 36.89
N GLY A 189 12.96 6.33 36.93
CA GLY A 189 13.38 5.40 37.98
C GLY A 189 14.06 4.17 37.31
N GLY A 190 14.86 3.39 38.04
CA GLY A 190 15.53 2.16 37.56
C GLY A 190 14.56 0.98 37.27
N PRO A 191 15.01 -0.27 37.04
CA PRO A 191 16.33 -0.86 37.33
C PRO A 191 16.98 -1.62 36.16
N ALA A 192 18.30 -1.88 36.23
CA ALA A 192 19.00 -2.77 35.30
C ALA A 192 19.31 -4.13 35.94
N VAL A 193 18.79 -5.19 35.31
CA VAL A 193 18.93 -6.60 35.65
C VAL A 193 20.11 -7.20 34.87
N THR A 194 20.89 -8.05 35.56
CA THR A 194 22.00 -8.89 35.07
C THR A 194 21.57 -9.94 34.02
N PRO A 195 22.40 -10.28 33.02
CA PRO A 195 22.23 -11.50 32.24
C PRO A 195 23.30 -12.57 32.54
N ASN A 196 22.87 -13.83 32.58
CA ASN A 196 23.71 -15.04 32.57
C ASN A 196 23.44 -15.80 31.25
N PRO A 197 24.44 -16.40 30.57
CA PRO A 197 24.23 -17.09 29.30
C PRO A 197 24.05 -18.61 29.49
N HIS A 198 23.07 -19.20 28.79
CA HIS A 198 23.02 -20.64 28.55
C HIS A 198 22.89 -20.92 27.05
N THR A 199 23.97 -21.49 26.51
CA THR A 199 24.11 -22.14 25.21
C THR A 199 23.45 -23.52 25.27
N GLY A 200 22.52 -23.79 24.36
CA GLY A 200 21.90 -25.09 24.17
C GLY A 200 21.75 -25.40 22.67
N SER A 201 22.59 -26.30 22.20
CA SER A 201 22.60 -26.91 20.87
C SER A 201 21.36 -27.76 20.61
N VAL A 202 20.74 -27.64 19.43
CA VAL A 202 19.70 -28.56 18.93
C VAL A 202 20.14 -29.09 17.55
N PRO A 203 20.19 -30.42 17.31
CA PRO A 203 20.65 -31.01 16.06
C PRO A 203 19.61 -30.92 14.94
N ALA A 204 20.12 -30.83 13.71
CA ALA A 204 19.35 -30.76 12.47
C ALA A 204 18.61 -32.07 12.17
N GLN A 205 17.31 -31.98 11.90
CA GLN A 205 16.48 -33.06 11.36
C GLN A 205 16.39 -32.87 9.84
N GLY A 206 16.81 -33.89 9.08
CA GLY A 206 16.66 -33.92 7.63
C GLY A 206 15.18 -33.98 7.24
N VAL A 207 14.77 -33.11 6.31
CA VAL A 207 13.41 -33.07 5.81
C VAL A 207 13.27 -34.11 4.70
N ASP A 208 12.44 -35.13 4.92
CA ASP A 208 12.14 -36.16 3.93
C ASP A 208 11.49 -35.53 2.68
N ALA A 209 12.20 -35.55 1.56
CA ALA A 209 11.75 -34.96 0.29
C ALA A 209 10.40 -35.53 -0.19
N GLN A 210 10.05 -36.77 0.20
CA GLN A 210 8.74 -37.38 -0.08
C GLN A 210 7.59 -36.70 0.70
N ALA A 211 7.83 -36.26 1.93
CA ALA A 211 6.83 -35.55 2.74
C ALA A 211 6.55 -34.16 2.15
N VAL A 212 7.60 -33.48 1.66
CA VAL A 212 7.48 -32.18 0.98
C VAL A 212 6.68 -32.30 -0.33
N LEU A 213 6.90 -33.38 -1.09
CA LEU A 213 6.19 -33.62 -2.34
C LEU A 213 4.68 -33.88 -2.11
N LEU A 214 4.33 -34.64 -1.07
CA LEU A 214 2.93 -34.92 -0.71
C LEU A 214 2.22 -33.66 -0.20
N GLN A 215 2.91 -32.83 0.60
CA GLN A 215 2.37 -31.54 1.03
C GLN A 215 2.17 -30.58 -0.15
N ALA A 216 3.09 -30.54 -1.11
CA ALA A 216 2.96 -29.72 -2.30
C ALA A 216 1.77 -30.13 -3.18
N GLN A 217 1.53 -31.43 -3.36
CA GLN A 217 0.37 -31.94 -4.10
C GLN A 217 -0.96 -31.60 -3.40
N ALA A 218 -1.01 -31.68 -2.07
CA ALA A 218 -2.19 -31.30 -1.29
C ALA A 218 -2.52 -29.80 -1.46
N VAL A 219 -1.52 -28.93 -1.39
CA VAL A 219 -1.71 -27.48 -1.61
C VAL A 219 -2.18 -27.18 -3.02
N LEU A 220 -1.64 -27.86 -4.03
CA LEU A 220 -2.05 -27.69 -5.43
C LEU A 220 -3.54 -28.03 -5.64
N SER A 221 -4.01 -29.11 -5.01
CA SER A 221 -5.42 -29.52 -5.11
C SER A 221 -6.38 -28.50 -4.47
N GLN A 222 -5.99 -27.90 -3.34
CA GLN A 222 -6.80 -26.87 -2.68
C GLN A 222 -6.85 -25.59 -3.52
N ALA A 223 -5.74 -25.21 -4.15
CA ALA A 223 -5.68 -24.06 -5.05
C ALA A 223 -6.60 -24.23 -6.28
N GLN A 224 -6.65 -25.44 -6.85
CA GLN A 224 -7.55 -25.75 -7.97
C GLN A 224 -9.04 -25.67 -7.57
N ALA A 225 -9.39 -26.11 -6.36
CA ALA A 225 -10.77 -25.99 -5.85
C ALA A 225 -11.21 -24.54 -5.65
N VAL A 226 -10.32 -23.68 -5.14
CA VAL A 226 -10.60 -22.24 -4.98
C VAL A 226 -10.76 -21.56 -6.34
N LEU A 227 -9.94 -21.92 -7.33
CA LEU A 227 -10.05 -21.38 -8.69
C LEU A 227 -11.38 -21.77 -9.36
N ALA A 228 -11.83 -23.01 -9.18
CA ALA A 228 -13.13 -23.47 -9.69
C ALA A 228 -14.31 -22.72 -9.03
N LEU A 229 -14.25 -22.47 -7.72
CA LEU A 229 -15.25 -21.67 -7.02
C LEU A 229 -15.26 -20.22 -7.51
N ALA A 230 -14.10 -19.60 -7.70
CA ALA A 230 -13.99 -18.24 -8.22
C ALA A 230 -14.57 -18.13 -9.64
N GLN A 231 -14.28 -19.08 -10.53
CA GLN A 231 -14.89 -19.15 -11.87
C GLN A 231 -16.41 -19.30 -11.80
N SER A 232 -16.92 -20.14 -10.89
CA SER A 232 -18.37 -20.32 -10.72
C SER A 232 -19.08 -19.05 -10.26
N LEU A 233 -18.45 -18.28 -9.36
CA LEU A 233 -18.96 -17.00 -8.87
C LEU A 233 -18.91 -15.91 -9.95
N MET A 234 -17.88 -15.89 -10.79
CA MET A 234 -17.81 -14.97 -11.93
C MET A 234 -18.91 -15.26 -12.96
N VAL A 235 -19.18 -16.53 -13.27
CA VAL A 235 -20.27 -16.93 -14.18
C VAL A 235 -21.63 -16.56 -13.59
N GLN A 236 -21.87 -16.82 -12.30
CA GLN A 236 -23.10 -16.42 -11.62
C GLN A 236 -23.27 -14.90 -11.53
N GLY A 237 -22.18 -14.16 -11.28
CA GLY A 237 -22.18 -12.70 -11.29
C GLY A 237 -22.54 -12.13 -12.66
N ARG A 238 -22.00 -12.74 -13.74
CA ARG A 238 -22.33 -12.38 -15.12
C ARG A 238 -23.79 -12.68 -15.47
N GLN A 239 -24.36 -13.78 -14.97
CA GLN A 239 -25.78 -14.11 -15.14
C GLN A 239 -26.70 -13.18 -14.33
N ARG A 240 -26.30 -12.76 -13.11
CA ARG A 240 -27.03 -11.74 -12.34
C ARG A 240 -26.98 -10.36 -13.00
N ALA A 241 -25.86 -9.99 -13.59
CA ALA A 241 -25.73 -8.74 -14.36
C ALA A 241 -26.60 -8.78 -15.64
N ALA A 242 -26.71 -9.94 -16.29
CA ALA A 242 -27.59 -10.13 -17.45
C ALA A 242 -29.09 -10.20 -17.10
N GLY A 243 -29.44 -10.67 -15.88
CA GLY A 243 -30.82 -10.72 -15.39
C GLY A 243 -31.37 -9.41 -14.80
N GLY A 244 -30.53 -8.39 -14.62
CA GLY A 244 -30.91 -7.06 -14.12
C GLY A 244 -31.40 -6.09 -15.20
N ALA A 245 -31.30 -6.45 -16.48
CA ALA A 245 -31.98 -5.74 -17.55
C ALA A 245 -33.43 -6.23 -17.60
N ALA A 246 -34.35 -5.47 -17.00
CA ALA A 246 -35.77 -5.62 -17.24
C ALA A 246 -36.02 -5.62 -18.77
N PRO A 247 -36.81 -6.56 -19.31
CA PRO A 247 -37.20 -6.49 -20.70
C PRO A 247 -38.04 -5.22 -20.89
N ALA A 248 -37.55 -4.34 -21.75
CA ALA A 248 -38.36 -3.28 -22.32
C ALA A 248 -39.65 -3.90 -22.88
N ALA A 249 -40.75 -3.27 -22.51
CA ALA A 249 -42.10 -3.70 -22.78
C ALA A 249 -42.37 -3.91 -24.27
N GLU A 250 -42.37 -5.16 -24.73
CA GLU A 250 -43.30 -5.61 -25.77
C GLU A 250 -44.56 -6.12 -25.07
N LEU A 251 -45.33 -5.17 -24.55
CA LEU A 251 -46.65 -5.42 -24.02
C LEU A 251 -47.60 -5.56 -25.22
N ASN A 252 -47.77 -6.80 -25.68
CA ASN A 252 -48.74 -7.17 -26.70
C ASN A 252 -50.12 -6.54 -26.38
N MET A 253 -50.54 -5.63 -27.26
CA MET A 253 -51.72 -4.77 -27.17
C MET A 253 -53.06 -5.52 -27.12
N LEU A 254 -53.04 -6.86 -27.20
CA LEU A 254 -54.21 -7.74 -27.12
C LEU A 254 -54.58 -8.21 -25.69
N SER A 255 -53.72 -8.03 -24.68
CA SER A 255 -53.99 -8.55 -23.32
C SER A 255 -54.70 -7.56 -22.38
N ILE A 256 -54.68 -6.26 -22.70
CA ILE A 256 -55.34 -5.21 -21.89
C ILE A 256 -56.85 -5.15 -22.17
N GLY A 257 -57.28 -5.44 -23.41
CA GLY A 257 -58.70 -5.48 -23.78
C GLY A 257 -59.47 -6.61 -23.09
N ALA A 258 -58.85 -7.77 -22.90
CA ALA A 258 -59.50 -8.94 -22.30
C ALA A 258 -59.75 -8.79 -20.79
N LYS A 259 -58.84 -8.13 -20.04
CA LYS A 259 -59.00 -7.93 -18.59
C LYS A 259 -59.99 -6.82 -18.22
N ALA A 260 -60.14 -5.79 -19.07
CA ALA A 260 -61.14 -4.74 -18.86
C ALA A 260 -62.58 -5.20 -19.17
N MET A 261 -62.76 -6.11 -20.13
CA MET A 261 -64.08 -6.65 -20.50
C MET A 261 -64.64 -7.62 -19.43
N TRP A 262 -63.78 -8.42 -18.78
CA TRP A 262 -64.18 -9.33 -17.71
C TRP A 262 -64.55 -8.63 -16.39
N ALA A 263 -63.96 -7.46 -16.10
CA ALA A 263 -64.33 -6.68 -14.92
C ALA A 263 -65.72 -6.03 -15.07
N ARG A 264 -66.14 -5.69 -16.28
CA ARG A 264 -67.43 -5.03 -16.56
C ARG A 264 -68.60 -6.01 -16.63
N LEU A 265 -68.36 -7.28 -16.96
CA LEU A 265 -69.37 -8.36 -16.91
C LEU A 265 -69.70 -8.78 -15.47
N ARG A 266 -68.73 -8.71 -14.55
CA ARG A 266 -68.91 -9.18 -13.16
C ARG A 266 -69.73 -8.23 -12.27
N TYR A 267 -69.77 -6.94 -12.61
CA TYR A 267 -70.57 -5.94 -11.87
C TYR A 267 -71.98 -5.70 -12.44
N GLY A 268 -72.28 -6.21 -13.64
CA GLY A 268 -73.61 -6.11 -14.26
C GLY A 268 -74.65 -7.14 -13.78
N LEU A 269 -74.22 -8.22 -13.12
CA LEU A 269 -75.10 -9.32 -12.69
C LEU A 269 -75.50 -9.28 -11.21
N ALA A 270 -74.96 -8.34 -10.41
CA ALA A 270 -75.27 -8.21 -8.99
C ALA A 270 -76.46 -7.26 -8.69
N GLY A 271 -77.10 -6.68 -9.72
CA GLY A 271 -78.22 -5.73 -9.58
C GLY A 271 -79.62 -6.32 -9.80
N LEU A 272 -79.75 -7.61 -10.11
CA LEU A 272 -81.03 -8.17 -10.60
C LEU A 272 -81.80 -9.07 -9.62
N PHE A 273 -81.33 -9.30 -8.39
CA PHE A 273 -82.09 -10.10 -7.42
C PHE A 273 -82.09 -9.47 -6.02
N GLY A 274 -83.30 -9.10 -5.56
CA GLY A 274 -83.62 -9.11 -4.14
C GLY A 274 -83.81 -7.76 -3.47
N ARG A 275 -84.88 -7.06 -3.85
CA ARG A 275 -85.41 -5.86 -3.20
C ARG A 275 -86.48 -6.27 -2.18
N ARG A 276 -86.27 -5.89 -0.90
CA ARG A 276 -87.25 -5.51 0.15
C ARG A 276 -88.30 -6.55 0.61
N PRO A 277 -89.09 -6.24 1.67
CA PRO A 277 -88.86 -5.31 2.78
C PRO A 277 -88.70 -6.02 4.14
#